data_AF-V6U7N9-F1
#
_entry.id   AF-V6U7N9-F1
#
_cell.length_a   1.000
_cell.length_b   1.000
_cell.length_c   1.000
_cell.angle_alpha   90.00
_cell.angle_beta   90.00
_cell.angle_gamma   90.00
#
_symmetry.space_group_name_H-M   'P 1'
#
loop_
_entity.id
_entity.type
_entity.pdbx_description
1 polymer ?
#
loop_
_entity_poly.entity_id
_entity_poly.type
_entity_poly.pdbx_seq_one_letter_code
_entity_poly.pdbx_strand_id
1 'polypeptide(L)'
;VYSSGLDIDAIGLDTGGSILANAIQGMAPTLETLVKDTVLQALLDTIFNAIKQSMLDLSVHVWEGDYMIDQRYINGINVIDGKIVANQGGFSMIVKQGSWENKVFYLNKITSPLPRTVYTNRDYELYFDRESVNSYLYVWHTADDKFKASDLTVPYSAIKSQNIPGLADALVKAGLLSNAGDSGRGVTLALAVSPSKSAAPHIPWVGAAALPVNLTGALVVTASKASSPTPATLVSVEGSVLLTSALKLKKFTYGFNNDQVRAYVELLGIYGIGITQSTVGYMNDPIALLEYMVSEKYLPFVNPILAEPGICLMNGNFIDYATVSTVCLYSEDSALRIRYREEPVLHLSAVQSPLY
;
A
#
# COMPACT_ATOMS: atom_id res chain seq x y z
N VAL A 1 4.42 -28.62 -28.99
CA VAL A 1 4.87 -29.69 -28.05
C VAL A 1 5.65 -30.72 -28.86
N TYR A 2 6.94 -30.90 -28.58
CA TYR A 2 7.74 -31.97 -29.17
C TYR A 2 7.75 -33.15 -28.18
N SER A 3 7.07 -34.25 -28.53
CA SER A 3 7.31 -35.55 -27.93
C SER A 3 8.19 -36.34 -28.88
N SER A 4 9.26 -36.95 -28.38
CA SER A 4 9.91 -38.08 -29.07
C SER A 4 8.83 -39.12 -29.35
N GLY A 5 8.79 -39.65 -30.59
CA GLY A 5 7.75 -40.57 -31.05
C GLY A 5 7.48 -41.72 -30.08
N LEU A 6 6.24 -42.21 -30.09
CA LEU A 6 5.84 -43.41 -29.35
C LEU A 6 6.62 -44.62 -29.90
N ASP A 7 7.77 -44.91 -29.31
CA ASP A 7 8.58 -46.09 -29.64
C ASP A 7 8.19 -47.20 -28.67
N ILE A 8 7.43 -48.18 -29.16
CA ILE A 8 7.00 -49.34 -28.38
C ILE A 8 8.01 -50.45 -28.63
N ASP A 9 8.87 -50.68 -27.63
CA ASP A 9 9.90 -51.71 -27.67
C ASP A 9 9.23 -53.10 -27.60
N ALA A 10 9.24 -53.83 -28.72
CA ALA A 10 8.55 -55.10 -28.90
C ALA A 10 9.51 -56.30 -28.77
N ILE A 11 10.44 -56.27 -27.82
CA ILE A 11 11.38 -57.38 -27.59
C ILE A 11 10.70 -58.44 -26.70
N GLY A 12 10.34 -59.60 -27.28
CA GLY A 12 9.99 -60.83 -26.55
C GLY A 12 8.59 -61.41 -26.74
N LEU A 13 7.80 -60.95 -27.71
CA LEU A 13 6.43 -61.41 -27.95
C LEU A 13 6.35 -62.60 -28.93
N ASP A 14 5.50 -63.59 -28.64
CA ASP A 14 5.20 -64.73 -29.52
C ASP A 14 4.47 -64.29 -30.82
N THR A 15 4.17 -65.22 -31.73
CA THR A 15 3.53 -64.90 -33.03
C THR A 15 2.25 -64.08 -32.86
N GLY A 16 1.45 -64.31 -31.81
CA GLY A 16 0.26 -63.52 -31.50
C GLY A 16 0.59 -62.11 -30.99
N GLY A 17 1.61 -61.99 -30.14
CA GLY A 17 2.10 -60.71 -29.67
C GLY A 17 2.79 -59.85 -30.74
N SER A 18 3.41 -60.45 -31.75
CA SER A 18 3.98 -59.74 -32.91
C SER A 18 2.91 -59.11 -33.81
N ILE A 19 1.75 -59.79 -33.95
CA ILE A 19 0.59 -59.27 -34.70
C ILE A 19 -0.04 -58.10 -33.94
N LEU A 20 -0.16 -58.22 -32.61
CA LEU A 20 -0.68 -57.14 -31.76
C LEU A 20 0.27 -55.93 -31.76
N ALA A 21 1.58 -56.13 -31.68
CA ALA A 21 2.57 -55.06 -31.75
C ALA A 21 2.56 -54.34 -33.10
N ASN A 22 2.49 -55.08 -34.22
CA ASN A 22 2.36 -54.50 -35.56
C ASN A 22 1.03 -53.75 -35.75
N ALA A 23 -0.07 -54.24 -35.19
CA ALA A 23 -1.35 -53.54 -35.23
C ALA A 23 -1.31 -52.23 -34.45
N ILE A 24 -0.67 -52.21 -33.27
CA ILE A 24 -0.51 -50.99 -32.46
C ILE A 24 0.48 -50.01 -33.12
N GLN A 25 1.58 -50.48 -33.71
CA GLN A 25 2.49 -49.64 -34.50
C GLN A 25 1.79 -49.06 -35.73
N GLY A 26 0.95 -49.83 -36.42
CA GLY A 26 0.13 -49.34 -37.54
C GLY A 26 -0.89 -48.27 -37.11
N MET A 27 -1.33 -48.32 -35.85
CA MET A 27 -2.20 -47.31 -35.25
C MET A 27 -1.45 -46.13 -34.62
N ALA A 28 -0.12 -46.20 -34.48
CA ALA A 28 0.68 -45.17 -33.81
C ALA A 28 0.48 -43.76 -34.41
N PRO A 29 0.41 -43.56 -35.74
CA PRO A 29 0.11 -42.24 -36.31
C PRO A 29 -1.27 -41.71 -35.92
N THR A 30 -2.27 -42.59 -35.85
CA THR A 30 -3.65 -42.26 -35.44
C THR A 30 -3.71 -41.93 -33.95
N LEU A 31 -3.02 -42.70 -33.11
CA LEU A 31 -2.88 -42.44 -31.66
C LEU A 31 -2.13 -41.13 -31.39
N GLU A 32 -1.05 -40.87 -32.12
CA GLU A 32 -0.28 -39.63 -32.00
C GLU A 32 -1.12 -38.41 -32.40
N THR A 33 -1.87 -38.50 -33.51
CA THR A 33 -2.81 -37.46 -33.95
C THR A 33 -3.89 -37.23 -32.91
N LEU A 34 -4.50 -38.30 -32.38
CA LEU A 34 -5.53 -38.20 -31.34
C LEU A 34 -4.98 -37.52 -30.07
N VAL A 35 -3.80 -37.94 -29.60
CA VAL A 35 -3.18 -37.39 -28.39
C VAL A 35 -2.77 -35.93 -28.58
N LYS A 36 -2.14 -35.58 -29.71
CA LYS A 36 -1.67 -34.21 -29.97
C LYS A 36 -2.80 -33.25 -30.31
N ASP A 37 -3.57 -33.60 -31.34
CA ASP A 37 -4.48 -32.64 -31.97
C ASP A 37 -5.82 -32.60 -31.25
N THR A 38 -6.22 -33.68 -30.58
CA THR A 38 -7.49 -33.73 -29.85
C THR A 38 -7.27 -33.53 -28.36
N VAL A 39 -6.49 -34.38 -27.70
CA VAL A 39 -6.37 -34.36 -26.22
C VAL A 39 -5.56 -33.16 -25.76
N LEU A 40 -4.34 -32.98 -26.26
CA LEU A 40 -3.46 -31.88 -25.87
C LEU A 40 -4.05 -30.52 -26.24
N GLN A 41 -4.60 -30.39 -27.45
CA GLN A 41 -5.24 -29.16 -27.88
C GLN A 41 -6.46 -28.82 -27.02
N ALA A 42 -7.36 -29.78 -26.77
CA ALA A 42 -8.51 -29.54 -25.90
C ALA A 42 -8.11 -29.15 -24.46
N LEU A 43 -7.03 -29.76 -23.94
CA LEU A 43 -6.53 -29.48 -22.61
C LEU A 43 -5.89 -28.08 -22.54
N LEU A 44 -5.09 -27.71 -23.54
CA LEU A 44 -4.54 -26.36 -23.69
C LEU A 44 -5.66 -25.32 -23.83
N ASP A 45 -6.63 -25.55 -24.73
CA ASP A 45 -7.75 -24.63 -24.94
C ASP A 45 -8.59 -24.47 -23.68
N THR A 46 -8.86 -25.56 -22.96
CA THR A 46 -9.60 -25.51 -21.69
C THR A 46 -8.83 -24.70 -20.65
N ILE A 47 -7.52 -24.95 -20.48
CA ILE A 47 -6.69 -24.21 -19.52
C ILE A 47 -6.61 -22.74 -19.91
N PHE A 48 -6.31 -22.42 -21.17
CA PHE A 48 -6.21 -21.03 -21.63
C PHE A 48 -7.53 -20.29 -21.53
N ASN A 49 -8.66 -20.93 -21.86
CA ASN A 49 -9.97 -20.31 -21.71
C ASN A 49 -10.34 -20.10 -20.24
N ALA A 50 -10.01 -21.05 -19.35
CA ALA A 50 -10.22 -20.90 -17.91
C ALA A 50 -9.37 -19.76 -17.32
N ILE A 51 -8.09 -19.68 -17.69
CA ILE A 51 -7.20 -18.57 -17.28
C ILE A 51 -7.73 -17.24 -17.82
N LYS A 52 -8.06 -17.19 -19.12
CA LYS A 52 -8.61 -15.99 -19.75
C LYS A 52 -9.88 -15.52 -19.06
N GLN A 53 -10.83 -16.41 -18.79
CA GLN A 53 -12.05 -16.03 -18.07
C GLN A 53 -11.76 -15.59 -16.64
N SER A 54 -10.90 -16.31 -15.92
CA SER A 54 -10.49 -15.88 -14.59
C SER A 54 -9.86 -14.48 -14.57
N MET A 55 -9.20 -14.06 -15.64
CA MET A 55 -8.62 -12.72 -15.75
C MET A 55 -9.65 -11.66 -16.19
N LEU A 56 -10.62 -12.02 -17.03
CA LEU A 56 -11.68 -11.13 -17.50
C LEU A 56 -12.78 -10.89 -16.45
N ASP A 57 -13.00 -11.86 -15.56
CA ASP A 57 -13.98 -11.77 -14.48
C ASP A 57 -13.46 -10.89 -13.31
N LEU A 58 -12.19 -10.49 -13.33
CA LEU A 58 -11.66 -9.54 -12.35
C LEU A 58 -12.21 -8.13 -12.64
N SER A 59 -12.83 -7.53 -11.64
CA SER A 59 -13.29 -6.15 -11.77
C SER A 59 -12.09 -5.22 -11.99
N VAL A 60 -12.13 -4.48 -13.07
CA VAL A 60 -11.10 -3.49 -13.39
C VAL A 60 -11.12 -2.26 -12.47
N HIS A 61 -12.11 -2.20 -11.57
CA HIS A 61 -12.18 -1.21 -10.49
C HIS A 61 -12.40 -1.93 -9.16
N VAL A 62 -11.66 -1.55 -8.13
CA VAL A 62 -11.93 -2.02 -6.76
C VAL A 62 -12.65 -0.96 -5.99
N TRP A 63 -13.82 -1.32 -5.47
CA TRP A 63 -14.71 -0.43 -4.74
C TRP A 63 -14.68 -0.73 -3.24
N GLU A 64 -14.78 0.33 -2.45
CA GLU A 64 -15.11 0.31 -1.03
C GLU A 64 -16.08 1.47 -0.75
N GLY A 65 -17.38 1.20 -0.77
CA GLY A 65 -18.39 2.26 -0.75
C GLY A 65 -18.26 3.17 -1.98
N ASP A 66 -18.15 4.49 -1.75
CA ASP A 66 -17.93 5.50 -2.80
C ASP A 66 -16.44 5.66 -3.19
N TYR A 67 -15.52 4.96 -2.52
CA TYR A 67 -14.10 4.97 -2.85
C TYR A 67 -13.79 3.91 -3.91
N MET A 68 -13.02 4.26 -4.93
CA MET A 68 -12.59 3.34 -5.98
C MET A 68 -11.12 3.49 -6.35
N ILE A 69 -10.49 2.37 -6.71
CA ILE A 69 -9.17 2.34 -7.37
C ILE A 69 -9.33 1.87 -8.81
N ASP A 70 -8.73 2.60 -9.75
CA ASP A 70 -8.60 2.16 -11.13
C ASP A 70 -7.50 1.10 -11.27
N GLN A 71 -7.88 -0.14 -11.58
CA GLN A 71 -6.97 -1.25 -11.83
C GLN A 71 -7.00 -1.72 -13.30
N ARG A 72 -7.58 -0.91 -14.20
CA ARG A 72 -7.53 -1.21 -15.63
C ARG A 72 -6.08 -1.34 -16.07
N TYR A 73 -5.81 -2.36 -16.87
CA TYR A 73 -4.53 -2.50 -17.55
C TYR A 73 -4.34 -1.31 -18.48
N ILE A 74 -3.24 -0.57 -18.30
CA ILE A 74 -2.91 0.60 -19.12
C ILE A 74 -2.14 0.21 -20.38
N ASN A 75 -1.62 -1.01 -20.43
CA ASN A 75 -0.95 -1.61 -21.59
C ASN A 75 -1.16 -3.12 -21.62
N GLY A 76 -0.67 -3.77 -22.68
CA GLY A 76 -0.73 -5.23 -22.80
C GLY A 76 0.05 -5.94 -21.70
N ILE A 77 -0.34 -7.17 -21.40
CA ILE A 77 0.40 -8.08 -20.52
C ILE A 77 1.59 -8.63 -21.30
N ASN A 78 2.80 -8.40 -20.80
CA ASN A 78 4.04 -8.74 -21.50
C ASN A 78 4.81 -9.82 -20.75
N VAL A 79 5.64 -10.57 -21.48
CA VAL A 79 6.65 -11.47 -20.89
C VAL A 79 8.01 -10.81 -21.06
N ILE A 80 8.61 -10.36 -19.96
CA ILE A 80 9.88 -9.61 -19.95
C ILE A 80 10.77 -10.21 -18.86
N ASP A 81 12.02 -10.53 -19.21
CA ASP A 81 13.02 -11.12 -18.30
C ASP A 81 12.50 -12.33 -17.51
N GLY A 82 11.72 -13.20 -18.18
CA GLY A 82 11.14 -14.40 -17.58
C GLY A 82 9.93 -14.14 -16.67
N LYS A 83 9.41 -12.90 -16.61
CA LYS A 83 8.25 -12.52 -15.79
C LYS A 83 7.07 -12.08 -16.62
N ILE A 84 5.87 -12.36 -16.10
CA ILE A 84 4.63 -11.77 -16.60
C ILE A 84 4.49 -10.39 -15.97
N VAL A 85 4.46 -9.36 -16.80
CA VAL A 85 4.41 -7.96 -16.37
C VAL A 85 3.13 -7.33 -16.88
N ALA A 86 2.38 -6.71 -15.96
CA ALA A 86 1.16 -5.98 -16.26
C ALA A 86 1.16 -4.66 -15.51
N ASN A 87 0.89 -3.56 -16.23
CA ASN A 87 0.79 -2.23 -15.61
C ASN A 87 -0.69 -1.85 -15.45
N GLN A 88 -1.02 -1.27 -14.31
CA GLN A 88 -2.38 -0.88 -13.95
C GLN A 88 -2.47 0.64 -13.72
N GLY A 89 -3.69 1.19 -13.75
CA GLY A 89 -3.93 2.62 -13.57
C GLY A 89 -3.46 3.18 -12.22
N GLY A 90 -3.77 2.50 -11.11
CA GLY A 90 -3.29 2.83 -9.76
C GLY A 90 -3.92 4.07 -9.10
N PHE A 91 -4.85 4.77 -9.78
CA PHE A 91 -5.44 6.01 -9.26
C PHE A 91 -6.62 5.76 -8.32
N SER A 92 -6.60 6.43 -7.18
CA SER A 92 -7.74 6.55 -6.28
C SER A 92 -8.74 7.61 -6.75
N MET A 93 -10.02 7.34 -6.54
CA MET A 93 -11.12 8.26 -6.80
C MET A 93 -12.19 8.10 -5.73
N ILE A 94 -12.91 9.18 -5.44
CA ILE A 94 -14.18 9.12 -4.71
C ILE A 94 -15.28 9.48 -5.72
N VAL A 95 -16.17 8.53 -5.97
CA VAL A 95 -17.26 8.61 -6.94
C VAL A 95 -18.47 7.96 -6.33
N LYS A 96 -19.59 8.69 -6.27
CA LYS A 96 -20.85 8.11 -5.82
C LYS A 96 -21.29 7.00 -6.77
N GLN A 97 -21.60 5.82 -6.23
CA GLN A 97 -22.03 4.70 -7.06
C GLN A 97 -23.25 5.10 -7.92
N GLY A 98 -23.10 5.00 -9.25
CA GLY A 98 -24.15 5.36 -10.21
C GLY A 98 -24.18 6.81 -10.70
N SER A 99 -23.30 7.71 -10.22
CA SER A 99 -23.17 9.07 -10.76
C SER A 99 -21.72 9.54 -10.84
N TRP A 100 -21.32 9.99 -12.03
CA TRP A 100 -19.99 10.54 -12.31
C TRP A 100 -19.87 12.05 -12.09
N GLU A 101 -20.94 12.71 -11.65
CA GLU A 101 -21.03 14.17 -11.56
C GLU A 101 -20.22 14.76 -10.40
N ASN A 102 -20.14 14.04 -9.27
CA ASN A 102 -19.44 14.47 -8.06
C ASN A 102 -18.21 13.59 -7.79
N LYS A 103 -17.23 13.67 -8.71
CA LYS A 103 -15.99 12.90 -8.57
C LYS A 103 -14.85 13.74 -8.01
N VAL A 104 -14.14 13.17 -7.04
CA VAL A 104 -12.84 13.67 -6.59
C VAL A 104 -11.78 12.73 -7.13
N PHE A 105 -10.89 13.26 -7.98
CA PHE A 105 -9.78 12.50 -8.54
C PHE A 105 -8.56 13.38 -8.67
N TYR A 106 -7.40 12.74 -8.56
CA TYR A 106 -6.12 13.40 -8.67
C TYR A 106 -5.82 13.72 -10.15
N LEU A 107 -5.74 15.02 -10.46
CA LEU A 107 -5.66 15.56 -11.83
C LEU A 107 -4.23 15.75 -12.35
N ASN A 108 -3.21 15.47 -11.53
CA ASN A 108 -1.84 15.72 -11.97
C ASN A 108 -1.44 14.77 -13.10
N LYS A 109 -0.76 15.33 -14.11
CA LYS A 109 -0.06 14.55 -15.12
C LYS A 109 0.98 13.69 -14.39
N ILE A 110 1.09 12.42 -14.75
CA ILE A 110 2.13 11.53 -14.22
C ILE A 110 3.48 12.20 -14.50
N THR A 111 4.15 12.65 -13.43
CA THR A 111 5.48 13.28 -13.53
C THR A 111 6.60 12.33 -13.12
N SER A 112 6.25 11.23 -12.44
CA SER A 112 7.21 10.21 -12.04
C SER A 112 7.82 9.51 -13.27
N PRO A 113 9.13 9.22 -13.24
CA PRO A 113 9.73 8.40 -14.27
C PRO A 113 9.06 7.03 -14.27
N LEU A 114 8.97 6.41 -15.43
CA LEU A 114 8.46 5.05 -15.51
C LEU A 114 9.38 4.13 -14.71
N PRO A 115 8.84 3.24 -13.87
CA PRO A 115 9.64 2.25 -13.18
C PRO A 115 10.40 1.35 -14.14
N ARG A 116 11.46 0.73 -13.65
CA ARG A 116 11.96 -0.49 -14.31
C ARG A 116 10.86 -1.53 -14.40
N THR A 117 10.83 -2.22 -15.52
CA THR A 117 9.87 -3.29 -15.78
C THR A 117 10.05 -4.47 -14.82
N VAL A 118 11.30 -4.78 -14.47
CA VAL A 118 11.67 -5.85 -13.54
C VAL A 118 12.84 -5.36 -12.69
N TYR A 119 12.77 -5.53 -11.36
CA TYR A 119 13.80 -5.06 -10.44
C TYR A 119 14.72 -6.16 -9.95
N THR A 120 14.19 -7.37 -9.77
CA THR A 120 14.91 -8.51 -9.19
C THR A 120 14.58 -9.79 -9.94
N ASN A 121 15.26 -10.88 -9.58
CA ASN A 121 14.96 -12.23 -10.07
C ASN A 121 13.95 -12.99 -9.18
N ARG A 122 13.26 -12.32 -8.24
CA ARG A 122 12.26 -12.96 -7.37
C ARG A 122 10.96 -13.24 -8.10
N ASP A 123 10.25 -14.28 -7.68
CA ASP A 123 9.03 -14.78 -8.34
C ASP A 123 7.93 -13.72 -8.47
N TYR A 124 7.76 -12.87 -7.45
CA TYR A 124 6.72 -11.86 -7.43
C TYR A 124 7.27 -10.50 -6.99
N GLU A 125 6.92 -9.49 -7.76
CA GLU A 125 7.19 -8.08 -7.52
C GLU A 125 5.90 -7.29 -7.68
N LEU A 126 5.64 -6.40 -6.73
CA LEU A 126 4.53 -5.47 -6.75
C LEU A 126 5.09 -4.07 -6.52
N TYR A 127 4.75 -3.16 -7.39
CA TYR A 127 5.32 -1.82 -7.42
C TYR A 127 4.22 -0.77 -7.29
N PHE A 128 4.48 0.25 -6.47
CA PHE A 128 3.63 1.44 -6.36
C PHE A 128 4.46 2.66 -6.71
N ASP A 129 4.02 3.41 -7.72
CA ASP A 129 4.59 4.72 -7.99
C ASP A 129 4.09 5.76 -6.98
N ARG A 130 4.82 6.87 -6.91
CA ARG A 130 4.48 8.03 -6.10
C ARG A 130 3.09 8.61 -6.41
N GLU A 131 2.64 8.56 -7.66
CA GLU A 131 1.39 9.22 -8.06
C GLU A 131 0.16 8.41 -7.64
N SER A 132 0.28 7.08 -7.55
CA SER A 132 -0.72 6.19 -6.97
C SER A 132 -0.92 6.51 -5.49
N VAL A 133 0.20 6.72 -4.76
CA VAL A 133 0.15 7.11 -3.34
C VAL A 133 -0.36 8.54 -3.16
N ASN A 134 0.12 9.50 -3.97
CA ASN A 134 -0.36 10.88 -3.91
C ASN A 134 -1.83 11.00 -4.30
N SER A 135 -2.32 10.20 -5.24
CA SER A 135 -3.73 10.14 -5.62
C SER A 135 -4.59 9.72 -4.43
N TYR A 136 -4.16 8.66 -3.74
CA TYR A 136 -4.78 8.21 -2.50
C TYR A 136 -4.79 9.30 -1.42
N LEU A 137 -3.65 9.93 -1.10
CA LEU A 137 -3.60 11.01 -0.09
C LEU A 137 -4.47 12.20 -0.48
N TYR A 138 -4.47 12.55 -1.78
CA TYR A 138 -5.25 13.67 -2.32
C TYR A 138 -6.75 13.47 -2.13
N VAL A 139 -7.31 12.33 -2.55
CA VAL A 139 -8.76 12.13 -2.48
C VAL A 139 -9.26 12.15 -1.03
N TRP A 140 -8.50 11.58 -0.09
CA TRP A 140 -8.84 11.63 1.35
C TRP A 140 -8.79 13.02 1.95
N HIS A 141 -7.84 13.83 1.48
CA HIS A 141 -7.75 15.22 1.91
C HIS A 141 -8.89 16.07 1.33
N THR A 142 -9.13 15.96 0.02
CA THR A 142 -10.06 16.84 -0.70
C THR A 142 -11.51 16.52 -0.40
N ALA A 143 -11.89 15.23 -0.35
CA ALA A 143 -13.28 14.85 -0.15
C ALA A 143 -13.70 14.89 1.33
N ASP A 144 -12.84 14.39 2.22
CA ASP A 144 -13.25 13.99 3.58
C ASP A 144 -12.46 14.68 4.71
N ASP A 145 -11.49 15.55 4.40
CA ASP A 145 -10.65 16.20 5.40
C ASP A 145 -9.98 15.24 6.39
N LYS A 146 -9.67 14.00 5.97
CA LYS A 146 -9.16 12.93 6.86
C LYS A 146 -7.90 13.26 7.66
N PHE A 147 -7.13 14.23 7.18
CA PHE A 147 -5.89 14.68 7.81
C PHE A 147 -6.10 15.80 8.83
N LYS A 148 -7.31 16.37 8.90
CA LYS A 148 -7.67 17.38 9.88
C LYS A 148 -7.96 16.71 11.22
N ALA A 149 -7.43 17.28 12.29
CA ALA A 149 -7.67 16.82 13.64
C ALA A 149 -7.92 18.02 14.56
N SER A 150 -8.82 17.87 15.52
CA SER A 150 -8.99 18.81 16.63
C SER A 150 -8.98 18.03 17.93
N ASP A 151 -8.69 18.74 19.03
CA ASP A 151 -8.87 18.21 20.39
C ASP A 151 -8.03 16.96 20.70
N LEU A 152 -6.85 16.85 20.08
CA LEU A 152 -5.88 15.82 20.39
C LEU A 152 -5.17 16.15 21.72
N THR A 153 -5.67 15.59 22.81
CA THR A 153 -5.33 16.05 24.16
C THR A 153 -4.21 15.26 24.85
N VAL A 154 -3.44 15.95 25.68
CA VAL A 154 -2.50 15.36 26.64
C VAL A 154 -2.57 16.11 27.98
N PRO A 155 -2.65 15.43 29.13
CA PRO A 155 -2.49 16.08 30.42
C PRO A 155 -1.09 16.69 30.56
N TYR A 156 -0.97 17.88 31.13
CA TYR A 156 0.34 18.50 31.37
C TYR A 156 1.24 17.61 32.23
N SER A 157 0.67 16.90 33.19
CA SER A 157 1.41 15.96 34.05
C SER A 157 2.09 14.83 33.27
N ALA A 158 1.59 14.46 32.09
CA ALA A 158 2.19 13.41 31.25
C ALA A 158 3.35 13.93 30.38
N ILE A 159 3.31 15.20 29.98
CA ILE A 159 4.34 15.84 29.15
C ILE A 159 5.43 16.55 29.99
N LYS A 160 5.14 16.87 31.26
CA LYS A 160 6.07 17.60 32.14
C LYS A 160 7.45 16.97 32.22
N SER A 161 7.55 15.64 32.29
CA SER A 161 8.82 14.91 32.37
C SER A 161 9.69 15.03 31.11
N GLN A 162 9.12 15.45 29.98
CA GLN A 162 9.85 15.67 28.74
C GLN A 162 10.67 16.97 28.77
N ASN A 163 10.48 17.81 29.80
CA ASN A 163 11.22 19.06 29.99
C ASN A 163 11.24 19.96 28.74
N ILE A 164 10.10 20.07 28.06
CA ILE A 164 9.98 20.86 26.83
C ILE A 164 10.35 22.33 27.11
N PRO A 165 11.37 22.88 26.41
CA PRO A 165 11.83 24.24 26.64
C PRO A 165 10.72 25.27 26.53
N GLY A 166 10.62 26.17 27.51
CA GLY A 166 9.66 27.29 27.52
C GLY A 166 8.19 26.90 27.76
N LEU A 167 7.84 25.61 27.82
CA LEU A 167 6.44 25.19 28.01
C LEU A 167 5.89 25.58 29.38
N ALA A 168 6.64 25.33 30.46
CA ALA A 168 6.19 25.67 31.82
C ALA A 168 6.00 27.19 31.97
N ASP A 169 6.95 27.98 31.47
CA ASP A 169 6.88 29.44 31.50
C ASP A 169 5.69 29.97 30.67
N ALA A 170 5.43 29.38 29.51
CA ALA A 170 4.28 29.73 28.69
C ALA A 170 2.95 29.47 29.42
N LEU A 171 2.84 28.34 30.13
CA LEU A 171 1.66 28.01 30.92
C LEU A 171 1.51 28.92 32.16
N VAL A 172 2.60 29.38 32.77
CA VAL A 172 2.56 30.39 33.85
C VAL A 172 2.09 31.73 33.29
N LYS A 173 2.62 32.18 32.14
CA LYS A 173 2.18 33.42 31.47
C LYS A 173 0.70 33.37 31.07
N ALA A 174 0.22 32.20 30.66
CA ALA A 174 -1.18 31.95 30.38
C ALA A 174 -2.07 31.89 31.65
N GLY A 175 -1.50 31.99 32.85
CA GLY A 175 -2.22 31.92 34.12
C GLY A 175 -2.74 30.52 34.48
N LEU A 176 -2.27 29.47 33.78
CA LEU A 176 -2.71 28.09 33.99
C LEU A 176 -1.89 27.39 35.09
N LEU A 177 -0.63 27.78 35.27
CA LEU A 177 0.25 27.36 36.35
C LEU A 177 0.55 28.53 37.30
N SER A 178 0.75 28.22 38.59
CA SER A 178 1.16 29.20 39.59
C SER A 178 2.64 29.59 39.47
N ASN A 179 3.50 28.65 39.07
CA ASN A 179 4.93 28.84 38.78
C ASN A 179 5.44 27.65 37.95
N ALA A 180 6.68 27.70 37.47
CA ALA A 180 7.26 26.66 36.63
C ALA A 180 7.41 25.27 37.32
N GLY A 181 7.43 25.25 38.66
CA GLY A 181 7.49 24.02 39.46
C GLY A 181 6.13 23.33 39.65
N ASP A 182 5.01 24.01 39.35
CA ASP A 182 3.65 23.51 39.55
C ASP A 182 3.44 22.14 38.90
N SER A 183 2.75 21.23 39.60
CA SER A 183 2.35 19.92 39.07
C SER A 183 1.43 20.03 37.85
N GLY A 184 0.77 21.18 37.67
CA GLY A 184 -0.22 21.45 36.64
C GLY A 184 -1.40 20.48 36.67
N ARG A 185 -1.82 20.12 37.89
CA ARG A 185 -3.00 19.27 38.11
C ARG A 185 -4.21 19.87 37.41
N GLY A 186 -4.84 19.08 36.54
CA GLY A 186 -6.02 19.49 35.78
C GLY A 186 -5.74 20.46 34.62
N VAL A 187 -4.48 20.66 34.24
CA VAL A 187 -4.10 21.35 33.00
C VAL A 187 -4.00 20.33 31.87
N THR A 188 -4.63 20.63 30.74
CA THR A 188 -4.63 19.80 29.54
C THR A 188 -4.19 20.63 28.36
N LEU A 189 -3.31 20.08 27.52
CA LEU A 189 -2.94 20.64 26.23
C LEU A 189 -3.76 19.94 25.14
N ALA A 190 -4.12 20.67 24.08
CA ALA A 190 -4.83 20.14 22.93
C ALA A 190 -4.13 20.59 21.64
N LEU A 191 -3.82 19.63 20.76
CA LEU A 191 -3.33 19.89 19.40
C LEU A 191 -4.50 19.89 18.42
N ALA A 192 -4.52 20.91 17.55
CA ALA A 192 -5.31 20.92 16.33
C ALA A 192 -4.37 20.96 15.11
N VAL A 193 -4.66 20.12 14.12
CA VAL A 193 -3.95 20.04 12.85
C VAL A 193 -4.94 20.37 11.75
N SER A 194 -4.65 21.42 10.98
CA SER A 194 -5.50 21.90 9.89
C SER A 194 -4.70 21.99 8.59
N PRO A 195 -4.64 20.90 7.81
CA PRO A 195 -3.97 20.90 6.51
C PRO A 195 -4.59 21.91 5.55
N SER A 196 -3.77 22.55 4.73
CA SER A 196 -4.22 23.55 3.76
C SER A 196 -5.08 22.90 2.68
N LYS A 197 -6.25 23.49 2.39
CA LYS A 197 -7.10 23.08 1.26
C LYS A 197 -6.46 23.29 -0.11
N SER A 198 -5.45 24.17 -0.20
CA SER A 198 -4.72 24.42 -1.45
C SER A 198 -3.55 23.46 -1.66
N ALA A 199 -3.19 22.65 -0.67
CA ALA A 199 -2.04 21.75 -0.72
C ALA A 199 -2.33 20.45 0.03
N ALA A 200 -2.76 19.43 -0.72
CA ALA A 200 -2.95 18.10 -0.16
C ALA A 200 -1.63 17.52 0.36
N PRO A 201 -1.69 16.65 1.39
CA PRO A 201 -0.54 15.85 1.80
C PRO A 201 -0.03 15.04 0.62
N HIS A 202 1.29 15.05 0.42
CA HIS A 202 1.89 14.38 -0.73
C HIS A 202 3.32 13.95 -0.41
N ILE A 203 3.79 12.97 -1.16
CA ILE A 203 5.20 12.63 -1.24
C ILE A 203 5.85 13.63 -2.20
N PRO A 204 6.75 14.52 -1.71
CA PRO A 204 7.47 15.45 -2.56
C PRO A 204 8.47 14.72 -3.46
N TRP A 205 8.91 15.38 -4.54
CA TRP A 205 9.99 14.88 -5.39
C TRP A 205 11.31 14.96 -4.64
N VAL A 206 11.75 13.86 -4.03
CA VAL A 206 13.02 13.83 -3.30
C VAL A 206 13.63 12.43 -3.38
N GLY A 207 14.86 12.34 -3.89
CA GLY A 207 15.71 11.14 -3.83
C GLY A 207 16.23 10.84 -2.42
N ALA A 208 15.36 10.95 -1.41
CA ALA A 208 15.67 10.76 0.00
C ALA A 208 15.69 9.27 0.36
N ALA A 209 16.52 8.88 1.32
CA ALA A 209 16.61 7.51 1.85
C ALA A 209 15.37 7.05 2.66
N ALA A 210 14.22 7.71 2.51
CA ALA A 210 12.94 7.38 3.12
C ALA A 210 11.81 7.78 2.17
N LEU A 211 10.57 7.38 2.45
CA LEU A 211 9.38 7.86 1.74
C LEU A 211 8.81 9.07 2.52
N PRO A 212 9.22 10.33 2.24
CA PRO A 212 8.74 11.47 3.00
C PRO A 212 7.29 11.81 2.64
N VAL A 213 6.50 12.26 3.61
CA VAL A 213 5.18 12.85 3.38
C VAL A 213 5.21 14.29 3.87
N ASN A 214 4.94 15.22 2.97
CA ASN A 214 4.83 16.64 3.26
C ASN A 214 3.39 17.00 3.59
N LEU A 215 3.16 17.52 4.80
CA LEU A 215 1.90 18.05 5.27
C LEU A 215 2.00 19.57 5.42
N THR A 216 1.32 20.33 4.57
CA THR A 216 1.28 21.79 4.68
C THR A 216 -0.01 22.23 5.36
N GLY A 217 0.06 23.16 6.30
CA GLY A 217 -1.11 23.69 6.99
C GLY A 217 -0.79 24.38 8.31
N ALA A 218 -1.79 24.46 9.17
CA ALA A 218 -1.69 25.06 10.49
C ALA A 218 -1.60 24.00 11.60
N LEU A 219 -0.74 24.26 12.58
CA LEU A 219 -0.68 23.55 13.85
C LEU A 219 -0.97 24.53 14.98
N VAL A 220 -1.94 24.20 15.81
CA VAL A 220 -2.34 25.02 16.95
C VAL A 220 -2.30 24.18 18.21
N VAL A 221 -1.60 24.66 19.24
CA VAL A 221 -1.62 24.05 20.56
C VAL A 221 -2.27 25.02 21.53
N THR A 222 -3.37 24.59 22.15
CA THR A 222 -4.02 25.31 23.23
C THR A 222 -3.82 24.58 24.55
N ALA A 223 -3.99 25.30 25.65
CA ALA A 223 -4.04 24.72 26.97
C ALA A 223 -5.23 25.26 27.75
N SER A 224 -5.85 24.40 28.55
CA SER A 224 -6.96 24.78 29.42
C SER A 224 -6.78 24.13 30.78
N LYS A 225 -7.50 24.66 31.78
CA LYS A 225 -7.52 24.11 33.13
C LYS A 225 -8.95 23.71 33.45
N ALA A 226 -9.15 22.58 34.14
CA ALA A 226 -10.50 22.11 34.50
C ALA A 226 -11.35 23.16 35.24
N SER A 227 -10.70 24.06 36.00
CA SER A 227 -11.34 25.17 36.72
C SER A 227 -11.61 26.42 35.88
N SER A 228 -11.06 26.52 34.67
CA SER A 228 -11.27 27.63 33.73
C SER A 228 -11.18 27.09 32.29
N PRO A 229 -12.33 26.74 31.67
CA PRO A 229 -12.34 25.99 30.43
C PRO A 229 -11.97 26.83 29.20
N THR A 230 -11.85 28.16 29.33
CA THR A 230 -11.43 29.04 28.23
C THR A 230 -9.98 28.69 27.83
N PRO A 231 -9.75 28.10 26.65
CA PRO A 231 -8.42 27.67 26.25
C PRO A 231 -7.52 28.88 25.95
N ALA A 232 -6.29 28.84 26.43
CA ALA A 232 -5.24 29.76 26.07
C ALA A 232 -4.41 29.17 24.92
N THR A 233 -4.24 29.92 23.83
CA THR A 233 -3.36 29.50 22.72
C THR A 233 -1.90 29.62 23.15
N LEU A 234 -1.20 28.49 23.22
CA LEU A 234 0.23 28.45 23.50
C LEU A 234 1.05 28.67 22.23
N VAL A 235 0.60 28.09 21.12
CA VAL A 235 1.26 28.11 19.82
C VAL A 235 0.21 28.12 18.73
N SER A 236 0.39 28.96 17.71
CA SER A 236 -0.30 28.87 16.43
C SER A 236 0.70 29.15 15.31
N VAL A 237 0.97 28.13 14.49
CA VAL A 237 1.93 28.22 13.39
C VAL A 237 1.30 27.74 12.10
N GLU A 238 1.67 28.37 11.00
CA GLU A 238 1.46 27.89 9.65
C GLU A 238 2.80 27.48 9.06
N GLY A 239 2.82 26.38 8.31
CA GLY A 239 4.05 25.85 7.75
C GLY A 239 3.89 24.46 7.13
N SER A 240 5.00 23.74 7.09
CA SER A 240 5.09 22.39 6.54
C SER A 240 5.72 21.44 7.57
N VAL A 241 5.10 20.27 7.72
CA VAL A 241 5.64 19.15 8.50
C VAL A 241 6.08 18.08 7.51
N LEU A 242 7.38 17.79 7.51
CA LEU A 242 7.92 16.69 6.74
C LEU A 242 7.96 15.46 7.64
N LEU A 243 7.22 14.42 7.26
CA LEU A 243 7.07 13.18 8.01
C LEU A 243 7.85 12.07 7.34
N THR A 244 8.56 11.24 8.12
CA THR A 244 9.08 9.97 7.62
C THR A 244 7.95 8.98 7.53
N SER A 245 7.84 8.23 6.43
CA SER A 245 6.80 7.23 6.26
C SER A 245 7.33 5.92 5.66
N ALA A 246 6.51 4.88 5.72
CA ALA A 246 6.69 3.66 4.98
C ALA A 246 5.39 3.26 4.30
N LEU A 247 5.47 2.74 3.07
CA LEU A 247 4.34 2.06 2.46
C LEU A 247 4.20 0.68 3.10
N LYS A 248 3.01 0.32 3.58
CA LYS A 248 2.64 -0.96 4.20
C LYS A 248 1.64 -1.73 3.35
N LEU A 249 1.55 -3.05 3.54
CA LEU A 249 0.50 -3.90 2.95
C LEU A 249 -0.31 -4.54 4.08
N LYS A 250 -1.63 -4.61 3.91
CA LYS A 250 -2.55 -5.32 4.82
C LYS A 250 -3.49 -6.21 4.00
N LYS A 251 -3.66 -7.45 4.45
CA LYS A 251 -4.63 -8.39 3.87
C LYS A 251 -6.01 -8.12 4.44
N PHE A 252 -7.01 -8.16 3.57
CA PHE A 252 -8.41 -8.16 3.96
C PHE A 252 -9.06 -9.41 3.38
N THR A 253 -9.51 -10.30 4.27
CA THR A 253 -10.08 -11.59 3.91
C THR A 253 -11.59 -11.49 3.81
N TYR A 254 -12.12 -11.71 2.61
CA TYR A 254 -13.56 -11.67 2.30
C TYR A 254 -14.03 -12.97 1.62
N GLY A 255 -13.11 -13.88 1.27
CA GLY A 255 -13.36 -15.13 0.55
C GLY A 255 -12.45 -15.28 -0.67
N PHE A 256 -12.30 -16.50 -1.19
CA PHE A 256 -11.26 -16.86 -2.18
C PHE A 256 -11.18 -15.96 -3.43
N ASN A 257 -12.28 -15.33 -3.85
CA ASN A 257 -12.33 -14.43 -5.01
C ASN A 257 -12.41 -12.93 -4.64
N ASN A 258 -12.62 -12.62 -3.36
CA ASN A 258 -12.84 -11.25 -2.87
C ASN A 258 -11.73 -10.76 -1.94
N ASP A 259 -10.77 -11.60 -1.57
CA ASP A 259 -9.63 -11.19 -0.74
C ASP A 259 -8.89 -10.03 -1.40
N GLN A 260 -8.71 -8.95 -0.63
CA GLN A 260 -8.05 -7.73 -1.09
C GLN A 260 -6.73 -7.56 -0.37
N VAL A 261 -5.82 -6.87 -1.05
CA VAL A 261 -4.61 -6.32 -0.43
C VAL A 261 -4.69 -4.84 -0.53
N ARG A 262 -4.49 -4.16 0.59
CA ARG A 262 -4.50 -2.70 0.60
C ARG A 262 -3.11 -2.22 0.94
N ALA A 263 -2.54 -1.40 0.06
CA ALA A 263 -1.32 -0.68 0.38
C ALA A 263 -1.67 0.64 1.04
N TYR A 264 -0.93 1.05 2.05
CA TYR A 264 -1.22 2.31 2.74
C TYR A 264 0.05 2.95 3.25
N VAL A 265 0.01 4.26 3.43
CA VAL A 265 1.10 5.01 4.03
C VAL A 265 0.99 4.93 5.54
N GLU A 266 2.06 4.51 6.20
CA GLU A 266 2.21 4.62 7.65
C GLU A 266 3.22 5.72 7.95
N LEU A 267 2.79 6.75 8.68
CA LEU A 267 3.64 7.84 9.14
C LEU A 267 4.38 7.39 10.41
N LEU A 268 5.70 7.39 10.36
CA LEU A 268 6.58 6.81 11.38
C LEU A 268 7.12 7.84 12.36
N GLY A 269 7.23 9.11 11.93
CA GLY A 269 7.91 10.13 12.70
C GLY A 269 8.04 11.44 11.94
N ILE A 270 8.65 12.42 12.60
CA ILE A 270 8.86 13.76 12.06
C ILE A 270 10.31 13.86 11.60
N TYR A 271 10.50 14.26 10.35
CA TYR A 271 11.81 14.62 9.81
C TYR A 271 12.13 16.08 10.09
N GLY A 272 11.14 16.96 10.01
CA GLY A 272 11.30 18.37 10.37
C GLY A 272 10.02 19.19 10.25
N ILE A 273 9.99 20.34 10.93
CA ILE A 273 8.90 21.31 10.89
C ILE A 273 9.47 22.63 10.38
N GLY A 274 8.99 23.07 9.22
CA GLY A 274 9.30 24.39 8.66
C GLY A 274 8.17 25.36 8.95
N ILE A 275 8.43 26.39 9.76
CA ILE A 275 7.44 27.43 10.11
C ILE A 275 7.57 28.58 9.10
N THR A 276 6.48 28.91 8.41
CA THR A 276 6.42 30.05 7.48
C THR A 276 5.79 31.27 8.13
N GLN A 277 4.80 31.08 8.99
CA GLN A 277 4.19 32.13 9.79
C GLN A 277 3.94 31.64 11.21
N SER A 278 4.16 32.52 12.19
CA SER A 278 3.74 32.29 13.56
C SER A 278 2.84 33.44 13.98
N THR A 279 1.65 33.09 14.46
CA THR A 279 0.70 34.03 15.04
C THR A 279 0.54 33.69 16.51
N VAL A 280 0.57 34.71 17.36
CA VAL A 280 0.05 34.73 18.74
C VAL A 280 0.18 33.40 19.52
N GLY A 281 1.16 33.34 20.41
CA GLY A 281 1.33 32.28 21.39
C GLY A 281 2.16 32.75 22.58
N TYR A 282 2.28 31.91 23.61
CA TYR A 282 3.11 32.18 24.79
C TYR A 282 4.52 31.58 24.68
N MET A 283 4.79 30.78 23.63
CA MET A 283 6.09 30.15 23.37
C MET A 283 6.83 30.84 22.21
N ASN A 284 8.13 31.12 22.43
CA ASN A 284 9.01 31.71 21.43
C ASN A 284 9.61 30.67 20.45
N ASP A 285 9.89 29.47 20.94
CA ASP A 285 10.36 28.33 20.14
C ASP A 285 9.42 27.14 20.38
N PRO A 286 8.45 26.90 19.48
CA PRO A 286 7.43 25.89 19.67
C PRO A 286 7.82 24.50 19.15
N ILE A 287 8.97 24.34 18.47
CA ILE A 287 9.27 23.15 17.67
C ILE A 287 9.21 21.88 18.53
N ALA A 288 9.89 21.87 19.69
CA ALA A 288 9.91 20.70 20.58
C ALA A 288 8.51 20.31 21.10
N LEU A 289 7.62 21.28 21.35
CA LEU A 289 6.24 20.99 21.74
C LEU A 289 5.44 20.40 20.57
N LEU A 290 5.58 20.98 19.39
CA LEU A 290 4.89 20.51 18.19
C LEU A 290 5.35 19.09 17.81
N GLU A 291 6.65 18.81 17.88
CA GLU A 291 7.21 17.49 17.61
C GLU A 291 6.66 16.44 18.56
N TYR A 292 6.62 16.73 19.87
CA TYR A 292 6.01 15.86 20.86
C TYR A 292 4.52 15.64 20.56
N MET A 293 3.74 16.70 20.38
CA MET A 293 2.29 16.59 20.20
C MET A 293 1.92 15.86 18.90
N VAL A 294 2.66 16.12 17.81
CA VAL A 294 2.46 15.42 16.54
C VAL A 294 2.81 13.94 16.69
N SER A 295 3.97 13.61 17.28
CA SER A 295 4.41 12.21 17.42
C SER A 295 3.51 11.40 18.34
N GLU A 296 3.13 11.95 19.50
CA GLU A 296 2.39 11.22 20.54
C GLU A 296 0.88 11.23 20.34
N LYS A 297 0.35 12.17 19.55
CA LYS A 297 -1.11 12.33 19.38
C LYS A 297 -1.56 12.28 17.93
N TYR A 298 -0.92 13.02 17.04
CA TYR A 298 -1.36 13.08 15.65
C TYR A 298 -1.04 11.80 14.87
N LEU A 299 0.18 11.26 14.97
CA LEU A 299 0.55 10.02 14.25
C LEU A 299 -0.36 8.84 14.62
N PRO A 300 -0.63 8.54 15.92
CA PRO A 300 -1.56 7.48 16.30
C PRO A 300 -3.01 7.72 15.85
N PHE A 301 -3.42 8.99 15.72
CA PHE A 301 -4.75 9.35 15.22
C PHE A 301 -4.88 9.11 13.71
N VAL A 302 -3.92 9.57 12.92
CA VAL A 302 -4.03 9.58 11.46
C VAL A 302 -3.67 8.24 10.80
N ASN A 303 -2.74 7.46 11.39
CA ASN A 303 -2.31 6.19 10.81
C ASN A 303 -3.44 5.16 10.60
N PRO A 304 -4.37 4.95 11.56
CA PRO A 304 -5.53 4.08 11.34
C PRO A 304 -6.43 4.57 10.20
N ILE A 305 -6.59 5.89 10.05
CA ILE A 305 -7.37 6.49 8.96
C ILE A 305 -6.69 6.24 7.62
N LEU A 306 -5.36 6.33 7.58
CA LEU A 306 -4.61 6.03 6.36
C LEU A 306 -4.71 4.56 5.96
N ALA A 307 -4.71 3.65 6.93
CA ALA A 307 -4.78 2.21 6.66
C ALA A 307 -6.09 1.76 5.99
N GLU A 308 -7.17 2.53 6.08
CA GLU A 308 -8.50 2.10 5.64
C GLU A 308 -9.19 3.17 4.79
N PRO A 309 -9.39 2.92 3.47
CA PRO A 309 -9.08 1.72 2.69
C PRO A 309 -7.67 1.71 2.06
N GLY A 310 -6.87 2.78 2.10
CA GLY A 310 -5.60 2.76 1.36
C GLY A 310 -5.77 2.58 -0.17
N ILE A 311 -4.74 2.09 -0.85
CA ILE A 311 -4.74 1.67 -2.26
C ILE A 311 -5.15 0.19 -2.32
N CYS A 312 -6.40 -0.06 -2.67
CA CYS A 312 -6.92 -1.40 -2.86
C CYS A 312 -6.34 -2.08 -4.10
N LEU A 313 -5.93 -3.32 -3.98
CA LEU A 313 -5.51 -4.25 -5.03
C LEU A 313 -6.44 -5.46 -5.05
N MET A 314 -6.87 -5.88 -6.25
CA MET A 314 -7.61 -7.12 -6.40
C MET A 314 -6.73 -8.32 -6.12
N ASN A 315 -7.29 -9.28 -5.40
CA ASN A 315 -6.77 -10.64 -5.25
C ASN A 315 -5.30 -10.68 -4.82
N GLY A 316 -5.02 -10.67 -3.52
CA GLY A 316 -3.68 -11.06 -3.04
C GLY A 316 -3.70 -12.32 -2.21
N ASN A 317 -4.47 -13.31 -2.64
CA ASN A 317 -4.33 -14.66 -2.13
C ASN A 317 -2.97 -15.26 -2.47
N PHE A 318 -2.33 -14.76 -3.50
CA PHE A 318 -0.95 -15.07 -3.81
C PHE A 318 0.07 -14.28 -2.98
N ILE A 319 -0.32 -13.43 -2.02
CA ILE A 319 0.65 -12.68 -1.20
C ILE A 319 0.75 -13.34 0.16
N ASP A 320 1.94 -13.86 0.48
CA ASP A 320 2.33 -14.25 1.84
C ASP A 320 3.06 -13.08 2.45
N TYR A 321 2.41 -12.49 3.45
CA TYR A 321 2.86 -11.28 4.12
C TYR A 321 4.10 -11.52 4.98
N ALA A 322 4.33 -12.76 5.42
CA ALA A 322 5.52 -13.10 6.20
C ALA A 322 6.80 -13.01 5.36
N THR A 323 6.69 -13.16 4.03
CA THR A 323 7.84 -13.15 3.11
C THR A 323 7.96 -11.86 2.31
N VAL A 324 7.12 -10.85 2.58
CA VAL A 324 7.19 -9.56 1.88
C VAL A 324 8.32 -8.71 2.43
N SER A 325 9.28 -8.38 1.56
CA SER A 325 10.26 -7.33 1.77
C SER A 325 9.83 -6.04 1.09
N THR A 326 10.00 -4.91 1.77
CA THR A 326 9.74 -3.58 1.20
C THR A 326 11.07 -2.92 0.89
N VAL A 327 11.22 -2.46 -0.35
CA VAL A 327 12.38 -1.74 -0.83
C VAL A 327 11.90 -0.38 -1.30
N CYS A 328 12.41 0.69 -0.68
CA CYS A 328 12.20 2.03 -1.21
C CYS A 328 13.27 2.30 -2.27
N LEU A 329 12.83 2.65 -3.48
CA LEU A 329 13.67 2.89 -4.63
C LEU A 329 13.93 4.39 -4.75
N TYR A 330 14.93 4.86 -4.00
CA TYR A 330 15.19 6.29 -3.83
C TYR A 330 15.61 7.01 -5.12
N SER A 331 16.08 6.29 -6.15
CA SER A 331 16.38 6.84 -7.46
C SER A 331 15.19 6.89 -8.42
N GLU A 332 14.08 6.24 -8.06
CA GLU A 332 12.91 6.04 -8.94
C GLU A 332 11.61 6.51 -8.27
N ASP A 333 11.71 7.28 -7.18
CA ASP A 333 10.60 7.89 -6.42
C ASP A 333 9.45 6.91 -6.13
N SER A 334 9.78 5.74 -5.57
CA SER A 334 8.81 4.65 -5.53
C SER A 334 9.07 3.59 -4.47
N ALA A 335 8.06 2.76 -4.23
CA ALA A 335 8.12 1.64 -3.30
C ALA A 335 7.88 0.32 -4.03
N LEU A 336 8.85 -0.58 -3.91
CA LEU A 336 8.80 -1.95 -4.40
C LEU A 336 8.52 -2.91 -3.24
N ARG A 337 7.55 -3.78 -3.43
CA ARG A 337 7.21 -4.89 -2.55
C ARG A 337 7.63 -6.18 -3.25
N ILE A 338 8.58 -6.88 -2.64
CA ILE A 338 9.16 -8.12 -3.16
C ILE A 338 8.69 -9.26 -2.27
N ARG A 339 8.28 -10.39 -2.85
CA ARG A 339 7.98 -11.60 -2.09
C ARG A 339 9.05 -12.65 -2.30
N TYR A 340 9.49 -13.30 -1.22
CA TYR A 340 10.34 -14.48 -1.32
C TYR A 340 9.50 -15.75 -1.40
N ARG A 341 9.95 -16.66 -2.26
CA ARG A 341 9.60 -18.07 -2.18
C ARG A 341 10.83 -18.83 -1.70
N GLU A 342 10.76 -19.40 -0.51
CA GLU A 342 11.48 -20.64 -0.21
C GLU A 342 10.46 -21.76 -0.29
N GLU A 343 10.77 -22.77 -1.09
CA GLU A 343 9.85 -23.82 -1.52
C GLU A 343 9.47 -24.81 -0.39
N PRO A 344 8.43 -25.63 -0.61
CA PRO A 344 8.76 -26.94 -1.15
C PRO A 344 8.21 -27.13 -2.56
N VAL A 345 9.11 -27.69 -3.37
CA VAL A 345 8.90 -28.36 -4.64
C VAL A 345 7.62 -29.18 -4.52
N LEU A 346 6.60 -28.87 -5.31
CA LEU A 346 5.65 -29.91 -5.68
C LEU A 346 6.43 -30.84 -6.63
N HIS A 347 7.20 -31.75 -6.04
CA HIS A 347 7.58 -32.95 -6.74
C HIS A 347 6.25 -33.65 -6.99
N LEU A 348 5.76 -33.56 -8.23
CA LEU A 348 5.02 -34.67 -8.80
C LEU A 348 6.01 -35.84 -8.81
N SER A 349 6.14 -36.50 -7.66
CA SER A 349 6.66 -37.85 -7.59
C SER A 349 5.66 -38.68 -8.36
N ALA A 350 5.94 -38.86 -9.66
CA ALA A 350 5.44 -40.01 -10.38
C ALA A 350 5.79 -41.21 -9.49
N VAL A 351 4.75 -41.90 -9.04
CA VAL A 351 4.87 -43.16 -8.32
C VAL A 351 5.71 -44.08 -9.19
N GLN A 352 7.00 -44.22 -8.87
CA GLN A 352 7.76 -45.37 -9.31
C GLN A 352 7.17 -46.56 -8.56
N SER A 353 6.31 -47.30 -9.25
CA SER A 353 5.95 -48.64 -8.84
C SER A 353 7.22 -49.50 -8.92
N PRO A 354 7.64 -50.18 -7.84
CA PRO A 354 8.69 -51.16 -7.93
C PRO A 354 8.11 -52.41 -8.60
N LEU A 355 8.54 -52.68 -9.82
CA LEU A 355 8.40 -54.01 -10.42
C LEU A 355 9.43 -54.93 -9.75
N TYR A 356 8.93 -55.92 -9.02
CA TYR A 356 9.55 -57.24 -8.92
C TYR A 356 8.94 -58.12 -10.00
#